data_AF-A0A8S3XLL9-F1
#
_entry.id   AF-A0A8S3XLL9-F1
#
_cell.length_a   1.000
_cell.length_b   1.000
_cell.length_c   1.000
_cell.angle_alpha   90.00
_cell.angle_beta   90.00
_cell.angle_gamma   90.00
#
_symmetry.space_group_name_H-M   'P 1'
#
loop_
_entity.id
_entity.type
_entity.pdbx_description
1 polymer ?
#
loop_
_entity_poly.entity_id
_entity_poly.type
_entity_poly.pdbx_seq_one_letter_code
_entity_poly.pdbx_strand_id
1 'polypeptide(L)'
;MYRLFVICERVTEQRVMDQKRQILRTCKIATERLEQLKTEVAKEFYPGRDVSEDISAQEPTADASSEIIPDSLTEKEISKHTKYDPPNRTAVDILDTLRQKLAVKSNRLKRYRKSRKRREDNALFTKNEKLFYQRLQQSVNDTSGLPPRKEEVEKFWRSIWSEKVIYNETATRITREEQRMLEVPEMQHVEITEEDITQAVYKFFCLRSSLFYTNQWRRALLPSYATPN
;
A
#
# COMPACT_ATOMS: atom_id res chain seq x y z
N MET A 1 -24.12 -17.77 51.19
CA MET A 1 -24.78 -18.26 49.97
C MET A 1 -25.78 -17.20 49.50
N TYR A 2 -25.34 -16.15 48.80
CA TYR A 2 -26.21 -15.27 48.01
C TYR A 2 -25.45 -14.85 46.76
N ARG A 3 -26.06 -15.10 45.61
CA ARG A 3 -25.51 -14.93 44.26
C ARG A 3 -25.33 -13.44 43.97
N LEU A 4 -24.13 -13.05 43.53
CA LEU A 4 -23.87 -11.78 42.88
C LEU A 4 -24.56 -11.77 41.51
N PHE A 5 -25.85 -11.45 41.49
CA PHE A 5 -26.53 -11.05 40.25
C PHE A 5 -26.20 -9.57 40.05
N VAL A 6 -25.12 -9.30 39.32
CA VAL A 6 -24.73 -7.95 38.92
C VAL A 6 -25.75 -7.45 37.91
N ILE A 7 -26.43 -6.37 38.27
CA ILE A 7 -27.49 -5.70 37.52
C ILE A 7 -26.94 -5.25 36.15
N CYS A 8 -27.46 -5.84 35.07
CA CYS A 8 -27.10 -5.58 33.66
C CYS A 8 -27.88 -4.39 33.05
N GLU A 9 -28.21 -3.35 33.80
CA GLU A 9 -29.13 -2.31 33.30
C GLU A 9 -28.50 -1.32 32.30
N ARG A 10 -27.17 -1.26 32.15
CA ARG A 10 -26.51 -0.36 31.17
C ARG A 10 -25.25 -0.95 30.57
N VAL A 11 -25.36 -2.11 29.92
CA VAL A 11 -24.27 -2.57 29.04
C VAL A 11 -24.37 -1.78 27.73
N THR A 12 -23.37 -0.95 27.44
CA THR A 12 -23.30 -0.22 26.18
C THR A 12 -23.19 -1.20 25.00
N GLU A 13 -23.88 -0.93 23.89
CA GLU A 13 -23.80 -1.76 22.67
C GLU A 13 -22.36 -2.00 22.23
N GLN A 14 -21.50 -1.00 22.45
CA GLN A 14 -20.06 -1.05 22.22
C GLN A 14 -19.40 -2.22 22.98
N ARG A 15 -19.75 -2.41 24.27
CA ARG A 15 -19.17 -3.44 25.13
C ARG A 15 -19.65 -4.84 24.76
N VAL A 16 -20.92 -4.98 24.36
CA VAL A 16 -21.46 -6.22 23.81
C VAL A 16 -20.76 -6.58 22.50
N MET A 17 -20.55 -5.60 21.62
CA MET A 17 -19.86 -5.80 20.34
C MET A 17 -18.39 -6.17 20.51
N ASP A 18 -17.69 -5.58 21.47
CA ASP A 18 -16.31 -5.92 21.77
C ASP A 18 -16.18 -7.31 22.39
N GLN A 19 -17.08 -7.69 23.29
CA GLN A 19 -17.17 -9.07 23.79
C GLN A 19 -17.46 -10.07 22.67
N LYS A 20 -18.41 -9.77 21.78
CA LYS A 20 -18.72 -10.61 20.60
C LYS A 20 -17.50 -10.78 19.70
N ARG A 21 -16.76 -9.70 19.43
CA ARG A 21 -15.52 -9.74 18.64
C ARG A 21 -14.42 -10.54 19.32
N GLN A 22 -14.29 -10.46 20.64
CA GLN A 22 -13.31 -11.20 21.43
C GLN A 22 -13.62 -12.71 21.39
N ILE A 23 -14.90 -13.09 21.53
CA ILE A 23 -15.36 -14.48 21.47
C ILE A 23 -15.11 -15.07 20.08
N LEU A 24 -15.45 -14.35 19.01
CA LEU A 24 -15.22 -14.80 17.64
C LEU A 24 -13.73 -14.91 17.28
N ARG A 25 -12.88 -14.01 17.79
CA ARG A 25 -11.42 -14.06 17.54
C ARG A 25 -10.72 -15.19 18.29
N THR A 26 -11.24 -15.58 19.44
CA THR A 26 -10.58 -16.57 20.31
C THR A 26 -11.11 -17.99 20.09
N CYS A 27 -12.10 -18.18 19.20
CA CYS A 27 -12.74 -19.47 18.92
C CYS A 27 -13.12 -20.25 20.19
N LYS A 28 -13.44 -19.54 21.28
CA LYS A 28 -13.73 -20.16 22.58
C LYS A 28 -15.07 -20.91 22.64
N ILE A 29 -15.85 -20.84 21.55
CA ILE A 29 -17.13 -21.53 21.38
C ILE A 29 -17.08 -22.18 20.01
N ALA A 30 -17.16 -23.52 19.98
CA ALA A 30 -17.30 -24.29 18.74
C ALA A 30 -18.60 -23.90 18.03
N THR A 31 -18.62 -23.95 16.69
CA THR A 31 -19.77 -23.55 15.86
C THR A 31 -21.04 -24.30 16.26
N GLU A 32 -20.90 -25.60 16.55
CA GLU A 32 -21.97 -26.47 17.03
C GLU A 32 -22.57 -25.99 18.36
N ARG A 33 -21.72 -25.57 19.32
CA ARG A 33 -22.20 -25.03 20.62
C ARG A 33 -22.91 -23.70 20.45
N LEU A 34 -22.52 -22.90 19.45
CA LEU A 34 -23.15 -21.63 19.14
C LEU A 34 -24.53 -21.81 18.51
N GLU A 35 -24.70 -22.84 17.68
CA GLU A 35 -25.99 -23.23 17.10
C GLU A 35 -26.95 -23.77 18.16
N GLN A 36 -26.47 -24.60 19.09
CA GLN A 36 -27.25 -25.04 20.25
C GLN A 36 -27.71 -23.87 21.12
N LEU A 37 -26.85 -22.89 21.39
CA LEU A 37 -27.24 -21.70 22.14
C LEU A 37 -28.29 -20.85 21.40
N LYS A 38 -28.19 -20.75 20.07
CA LYS A 38 -29.20 -20.05 19.27
C LYS A 38 -30.57 -20.74 19.36
N THR A 39 -30.60 -22.07 19.30
CA THR A 39 -31.86 -22.83 19.38
C THR A 39 -32.44 -22.82 20.80
N GLU A 40 -31.61 -22.89 21.84
CA GLU A 40 -32.01 -22.72 23.24
C GLU A 40 -32.65 -21.34 23.48
N VAL A 41 -32.00 -20.25 23.07
CA VAL A 41 -32.52 -18.88 23.22
C VAL A 41 -33.79 -18.67 22.40
N ALA A 42 -33.85 -19.19 21.17
CA ALA A 42 -35.06 -19.10 20.35
C ALA A 42 -36.26 -19.81 21.00
N LYS A 43 -36.05 -20.97 21.63
CA LYS A 43 -37.09 -21.69 22.38
C LYS A 43 -37.56 -20.92 23.61
N GLU A 44 -36.68 -20.20 24.30
CA GLU A 44 -37.05 -19.37 25.45
C GLU A 44 -37.89 -18.15 25.06
N PHE A 45 -37.56 -17.50 23.94
CA PHE A 45 -38.31 -16.32 23.46
C PHE A 45 -39.62 -16.70 22.75
N TYR A 46 -39.71 -17.88 22.15
CA TYR A 46 -40.88 -18.35 21.41
C TYR A 46 -41.25 -19.81 21.79
N PRO A 47 -41.82 -20.04 22.97
CA PRO A 47 -42.20 -21.38 23.39
C PRO A 47 -43.35 -21.90 22.51
N GLY A 48 -43.06 -22.88 21.65
CA GLY A 48 -44.07 -23.63 20.87
C GLY A 48 -44.07 -23.45 19.35
N ARG A 49 -43.04 -22.84 18.74
CA ARG A 49 -42.90 -22.76 17.27
C ARG A 49 -41.74 -23.62 16.80
N ASP A 50 -42.01 -24.75 16.14
CA ASP A 50 -40.98 -25.60 15.54
C ASP A 50 -40.42 -24.93 14.27
N VAL A 51 -39.11 -24.60 14.29
CA VAL A 51 -38.42 -23.84 13.23
C VAL A 51 -37.83 -24.76 12.15
N SER A 52 -38.55 -25.82 11.80
CA SER A 52 -38.12 -26.78 10.76
C SER A 52 -38.80 -26.58 9.40
N GLU A 53 -39.68 -25.59 9.23
CA GLU A 53 -40.47 -25.45 7.97
C GLU A 53 -40.29 -24.13 7.18
N ASP A 54 -39.54 -23.14 7.67
CA ASP A 54 -39.42 -21.86 6.94
C ASP A 54 -38.11 -21.72 6.16
N ILE A 55 -37.73 -22.75 5.41
CA ILE A 55 -36.79 -22.64 4.28
C ILE A 55 -37.50 -23.17 3.04
N SER A 56 -38.46 -22.41 2.51
CA SER A 56 -38.97 -22.63 1.15
C SER A 56 -39.28 -21.30 0.47
N ALA A 57 -38.47 -21.02 -0.54
CA ALA A 57 -38.79 -20.29 -1.77
C ALA A 57 -39.76 -19.11 -1.70
N GLN A 58 -39.20 -17.91 -1.88
CA GLN A 58 -39.84 -16.87 -2.69
C GLN A 58 -38.76 -15.99 -3.33
N GLU A 59 -38.46 -16.27 -4.60
CA GLU A 59 -37.92 -15.29 -5.53
C GLU A 59 -39.03 -14.27 -5.87
N PRO A 60 -38.75 -12.95 -5.91
CA PRO A 60 -39.74 -12.00 -6.41
C PRO A 60 -39.52 -11.72 -7.89
N THR A 61 -40.59 -11.99 -8.63
CA THR A 61 -40.86 -11.70 -10.04
C THR A 61 -40.63 -10.23 -10.40
N ALA A 62 -39.88 -10.01 -11.47
CA ALA A 62 -39.76 -8.72 -12.14
C ALA A 62 -41.01 -8.48 -13.00
N ASP A 63 -41.91 -7.59 -12.56
CA ASP A 63 -42.85 -6.84 -13.41
C ASP A 63 -43.71 -5.90 -12.56
N ALA A 64 -43.26 -4.66 -12.37
CA ALA A 64 -44.07 -3.48 -12.02
C ALA A 64 -43.17 -2.22 -11.94
N SER A 65 -42.85 -1.62 -13.08
CA SER A 65 -42.12 -0.35 -13.17
C SER A 65 -43.10 0.80 -13.37
N SER A 66 -43.91 1.09 -12.36
CA SER A 66 -44.61 2.38 -12.21
C SER A 66 -44.98 2.58 -10.74
N GLU A 67 -44.34 3.59 -10.14
CA GLU A 67 -44.81 4.34 -8.97
C GLU A 67 -45.17 3.51 -7.72
N ILE A 68 -44.20 3.36 -6.82
CA ILE A 68 -44.26 3.84 -5.43
C ILE A 68 -42.79 4.03 -5.01
N ILE A 69 -42.35 5.29 -4.94
CA ILE A 69 -41.15 5.65 -4.19
C ILE A 69 -41.56 5.49 -2.73
N PRO A 70 -40.93 4.60 -1.93
CA PRO A 70 -41.25 4.52 -0.51
C PRO A 70 -40.88 5.85 0.15
N ASP A 71 -41.91 6.54 0.59
CA ASP A 71 -41.88 7.81 1.29
C ASP A 71 -41.29 7.59 2.69
N SER A 72 -39.97 7.53 2.78
CA SER A 72 -39.13 7.90 3.93
C SER A 72 -37.73 7.30 3.79
N LEU A 73 -36.90 7.89 2.93
CA LEU A 73 -35.46 7.79 3.13
C LEU A 73 -35.17 8.40 4.51
N THR A 74 -34.73 7.57 5.45
CA THR A 74 -34.43 8.04 6.81
C THR A 74 -33.41 9.17 6.75
N GLU A 75 -33.45 10.15 7.67
CA GLU A 75 -32.52 11.31 7.68
C GLU A 75 -31.03 10.92 7.62
N LYS A 76 -30.71 9.67 7.97
CA LYS A 76 -29.37 9.07 7.84
C LYS A 76 -28.93 8.84 6.39
N GLU A 77 -29.84 8.73 5.43
CA GLU A 77 -29.58 8.49 4.00
C GLU A 77 -29.36 9.79 3.23
N ILE A 78 -29.95 10.92 3.66
CA ILE A 78 -29.66 12.29 3.18
C ILE A 78 -28.39 12.85 3.86
N SER A 79 -27.55 11.97 4.39
CA SER A 79 -26.33 12.32 5.10
C SER A 79 -25.28 12.83 4.10
N LYS A 80 -25.02 14.13 4.18
CA LYS A 80 -23.92 14.87 3.52
C LYS A 80 -22.60 14.10 3.61
N HIS A 81 -21.77 14.19 2.56
CA HIS A 81 -20.46 13.54 2.55
C HIS A 81 -19.46 14.24 3.51
N THR A 82 -19.48 15.57 3.58
CA THR A 82 -18.72 16.37 4.54
C THR A 82 -19.58 17.41 5.27
N LYS A 83 -19.04 18.06 6.31
CA LYS A 83 -19.72 19.11 7.09
C LYS A 83 -20.17 20.30 6.23
N TYR A 84 -19.42 20.60 5.17
CA TYR A 84 -19.64 21.78 4.32
C TYR A 84 -20.43 21.49 3.05
N ASP A 85 -20.78 20.23 2.78
CA ASP A 85 -21.55 19.90 1.58
C ASP A 85 -23.02 20.30 1.73
N PRO A 86 -23.67 20.77 0.65
CA PRO A 86 -25.11 20.95 0.62
C PRO A 86 -25.82 19.60 0.83
N PRO A 87 -27.06 19.58 1.37
CA PRO A 87 -27.83 18.34 1.50
C PRO A 87 -28.13 17.76 0.11
N ASN A 88 -28.10 16.43 -0.01
CA ASN A 88 -28.45 15.74 -1.24
C ASN A 88 -29.94 15.96 -1.53
N ARG A 89 -30.28 16.54 -2.69
CA ARG A 89 -31.67 16.86 -3.06
C ARG A 89 -32.21 15.90 -4.12
N THR A 90 -31.32 15.39 -4.97
CA THR A 90 -31.66 14.53 -6.10
C THR A 90 -31.19 13.09 -5.83
N ALA A 91 -31.86 12.10 -6.42
CA ALA A 91 -31.40 10.70 -6.37
C ALA A 91 -29.96 10.52 -6.89
N VAL A 92 -29.57 11.31 -7.90
CA VAL A 92 -28.20 11.34 -8.44
C VAL A 92 -27.19 11.79 -7.38
N ASP A 93 -27.51 12.81 -6.59
CA ASP A 93 -26.66 13.33 -5.52
C ASP A 93 -26.47 12.28 -4.41
N ILE A 94 -27.56 11.60 -4.05
CA ILE A 94 -27.52 10.50 -3.06
C ILE A 94 -26.59 9.38 -3.56
N LEU A 95 -26.76 8.96 -4.81
CA LEU A 95 -25.92 7.93 -5.43
C LEU A 95 -24.44 8.34 -5.42
N ASP A 96 -24.14 9.57 -5.81
CA ASP A 96 -22.75 10.06 -5.82
C ASP A 96 -22.15 10.09 -4.41
N THR A 97 -22.87 10.57 -3.39
CA THR A 97 -22.36 10.51 -2.01
C THR A 97 -22.15 9.09 -1.51
N LEU A 98 -22.98 8.12 -1.92
CA LEU A 98 -22.77 6.71 -1.59
C LEU A 98 -21.51 6.15 -2.28
N ARG A 99 -21.28 6.48 -3.55
CA ARG A 99 -20.04 6.12 -4.27
C ARG A 99 -18.81 6.72 -3.57
N GLN A 100 -18.87 8.00 -3.19
CA GLN A 100 -17.80 8.68 -2.47
C GLN A 100 -17.55 8.02 -1.10
N LYS A 101 -18.61 7.74 -0.32
CA LYS A 101 -18.48 7.03 0.98
C LYS A 101 -17.84 5.66 0.81
N LEU A 102 -18.26 4.88 -0.18
CA LEU A 102 -17.68 3.58 -0.50
C LEU A 102 -16.20 3.71 -0.88
N ALA A 103 -15.86 4.68 -1.73
CA ALA A 103 -14.48 4.99 -2.11
C ALA A 103 -13.63 5.34 -0.88
N VAL A 104 -14.12 6.19 0.03
CA VAL A 104 -13.43 6.54 1.28
C VAL A 104 -13.21 5.32 2.17
N LYS A 105 -14.23 4.48 2.37
CA LYS A 105 -14.13 3.28 3.21
C LYS A 105 -13.17 2.25 2.61
N SER A 106 -13.24 2.01 1.30
CA SER A 106 -12.31 1.10 0.61
C SER A 106 -10.87 1.61 0.65
N ASN A 107 -10.64 2.91 0.44
CA ASN A 107 -9.32 3.54 0.56
C ASN A 107 -8.79 3.48 1.99
N ARG A 108 -9.65 3.67 3.00
CA ARG A 108 -9.29 3.50 4.42
C ARG A 108 -8.86 2.06 4.70
N LEU A 109 -9.60 1.08 4.19
CA LEU A 109 -9.26 -0.34 4.32
C LEU A 109 -7.91 -0.66 3.67
N LYS A 110 -7.66 -0.17 2.44
CA LYS A 110 -6.36 -0.31 1.76
C LYS A 110 -5.21 0.26 2.60
N ARG A 111 -5.38 1.47 3.15
CA ARG A 111 -4.39 2.11 4.04
C ARG A 111 -4.12 1.27 5.29
N TYR A 112 -5.17 0.74 5.92
CA TYR A 112 -5.03 -0.11 7.11
C TYR A 112 -4.36 -1.45 6.82
N ARG A 113 -4.68 -2.09 5.69
CA ARG A 113 -3.95 -3.28 5.22
C ARG A 113 -2.47 -2.97 5.02
N LYS A 114 -2.13 -1.87 4.35
CA LYS A 114 -0.73 -1.46 4.15
C LYS A 114 -0.01 -1.15 5.47
N SER A 115 -0.65 -0.44 6.39
CA SER A 115 -0.09 -0.12 7.71
C SER A 115 0.12 -1.39 8.55
N ARG A 116 -0.86 -2.29 8.57
CA ARG A 116 -0.77 -3.59 9.22
C ARG A 116 0.37 -4.42 8.65
N LYS A 117 0.46 -4.53 7.32
CA LYS A 117 1.56 -5.24 6.64
C LYS A 117 2.92 -4.69 7.06
N ARG A 118 3.13 -3.36 7.02
CA ARG A 118 4.39 -2.75 7.49
C ARG A 118 4.70 -3.09 8.95
N ARG A 119 3.70 -3.12 9.83
CA ARG A 119 3.90 -3.48 11.24
C ARG A 119 4.31 -4.94 11.38
N GLU A 120 3.66 -5.84 10.65
CA GLU A 120 3.97 -7.26 10.62
C GLU A 120 5.38 -7.51 10.05
N ASP A 121 5.71 -6.84 8.95
CA ASP A 121 7.02 -6.88 8.29
C ASP A 121 8.13 -6.35 9.20
N ASN A 122 7.93 -5.20 9.84
CA ASN A 122 8.89 -4.64 10.80
C ASN A 122 9.04 -5.54 12.03
N ALA A 123 7.95 -6.10 12.55
CA ALA A 123 8.01 -7.03 13.68
C ALA A 123 8.73 -8.33 13.30
N LEU A 124 8.56 -8.82 12.07
CA LEU A 124 9.27 -9.97 11.55
C LEU A 124 10.76 -9.66 11.38
N PHE A 125 11.09 -8.49 10.84
CA PHE A 125 12.47 -8.02 10.69
C PHE A 125 13.18 -7.99 12.05
N THR A 126 12.62 -7.30 13.05
CA THR A 126 13.24 -7.22 14.38
C THR A 126 13.37 -8.58 15.09
N LYS A 127 12.46 -9.53 14.86
CA LYS A 127 12.50 -10.84 15.51
C LYS A 127 13.35 -11.86 14.76
N ASN A 128 13.29 -11.87 13.42
CA ASN A 128 13.94 -12.84 12.55
C ASN A 128 14.12 -12.26 11.13
N GLU A 129 15.24 -11.57 10.94
CA GLU A 129 15.61 -10.95 9.68
C GLU A 129 15.72 -11.96 8.52
N LYS A 130 16.25 -13.16 8.78
CA LYS A 130 16.41 -14.20 7.76
C LYS A 130 15.08 -14.59 7.12
N LEU A 131 14.05 -14.82 7.95
CA LEU A 131 12.71 -15.14 7.45
C LEU A 131 12.06 -13.96 6.71
N PHE A 132 12.33 -12.73 7.13
CA PHE A 132 11.86 -11.54 6.43
C PHE A 132 12.42 -11.48 4.99
N TYR A 133 13.73 -11.63 4.82
CA TYR A 133 14.35 -11.62 3.49
C TYR A 133 13.96 -12.83 2.64
N GLN A 134 13.81 -14.02 3.24
CA GLN A 134 13.32 -15.20 2.53
C GLN A 134 11.90 -14.98 1.99
N ARG A 135 11.01 -14.39 2.79
CA ARG A 135 9.65 -14.03 2.36
C ARG A 135 9.65 -12.97 1.26
N LEU A 136 10.55 -11.99 1.35
CA LEU A 136 10.71 -10.97 0.31
C LEU A 136 11.14 -11.61 -1.02
N GLN A 137 12.06 -12.56 -0.97
CA GLN A 137 12.54 -13.30 -2.14
C GLN A 137 11.45 -14.21 -2.74
N GLN A 138 10.65 -14.89 -1.91
CA GLN A 138 9.50 -15.68 -2.38
C GLN A 138 8.48 -14.82 -3.14
N SER A 139 8.17 -13.62 -2.63
CA SER A 139 7.22 -12.72 -3.31
C SER A 139 7.69 -12.20 -4.66
N VAL A 140 9.01 -12.17 -4.90
CA VAL A 140 9.61 -11.80 -6.19
C VAL A 140 9.60 -12.99 -7.14
N ASN A 141 9.85 -14.19 -6.61
CA ASN A 141 9.90 -15.43 -7.39
C ASN A 141 8.53 -15.89 -7.90
N ASP A 142 7.42 -15.43 -7.31
CA ASP A 142 6.07 -15.70 -7.82
C ASP A 142 5.81 -15.06 -9.22
N THR A 143 6.67 -14.13 -9.66
CA THR A 143 6.58 -13.48 -10.99
C THR A 143 7.61 -14.02 -12.00
N SER A 144 8.57 -14.83 -11.56
CA SER A 144 9.61 -15.37 -12.44
C SER A 144 9.34 -16.84 -12.70
N GLY A 145 8.95 -17.14 -13.94
CA GLY A 145 9.11 -18.47 -14.49
C GLY A 145 10.52 -19.01 -14.24
N LEU A 146 10.67 -20.32 -14.39
CA LEU A 146 11.95 -21.03 -14.25
C LEU A 146 13.11 -20.18 -14.81
N PRO A 147 14.25 -20.10 -14.10
CA PRO A 147 15.40 -19.37 -14.62
C PRO A 147 15.72 -19.87 -16.04
N PRO A 148 16.05 -18.96 -16.97
CA PRO A 148 16.25 -19.32 -18.37
C PRO A 148 17.32 -20.40 -18.47
N ARG A 149 17.11 -21.35 -19.39
CA ARG A 149 18.05 -22.46 -19.57
C ARG A 149 19.38 -21.90 -20.06
N LYS A 150 20.49 -22.59 -19.73
CA LYS A 150 21.84 -22.21 -20.16
C LYS A 150 21.92 -21.93 -21.66
N GLU A 151 21.24 -22.76 -22.45
CA GLU A 151 21.15 -22.65 -23.91
C GLU A 151 20.49 -21.34 -24.37
N GLU A 152 19.45 -20.87 -23.67
CA GLU A 152 18.74 -19.63 -23.98
C GLU A 152 19.63 -18.42 -23.69
N VAL A 153 20.37 -18.47 -22.58
CA VAL A 153 21.34 -17.45 -22.20
C VAL A 153 22.49 -17.40 -23.23
N GLU A 154 23.03 -18.55 -23.62
CA GLU A 154 24.07 -18.62 -24.65
C GLU A 154 23.56 -18.12 -26.00
N LYS A 155 22.34 -18.48 -26.41
CA LYS A 155 21.74 -18.01 -27.67
C LYS A 155 21.55 -16.50 -27.68
N PHE A 156 21.09 -15.93 -26.57
CA PHE A 156 20.93 -14.48 -26.40
C PHE A 156 22.27 -13.74 -26.56
N TRP A 157 23.30 -14.16 -25.82
CA TRP A 157 24.61 -13.52 -25.89
C TRP A 157 25.31 -13.74 -27.24
N ARG A 158 25.15 -14.93 -27.84
CA ARG A 158 25.63 -15.18 -29.20
C ARG A 158 24.92 -14.27 -30.20
N SER A 159 23.63 -14.01 -30.09
CA SER A 159 22.93 -13.09 -30.99
C SER A 159 23.49 -11.67 -30.93
N ILE A 160 23.78 -11.15 -29.73
CA ILE A 160 24.33 -9.79 -29.58
C ILE A 160 25.73 -9.66 -30.17
N TRP A 161 26.57 -10.70 -30.04
CA TRP A 161 27.99 -10.62 -30.41
C TRP A 161 28.35 -11.27 -31.75
N SER A 162 27.56 -12.22 -32.23
CA SER A 162 27.81 -12.95 -33.48
C SER A 162 27.20 -12.25 -34.68
N GLU A 163 26.13 -11.47 -34.49
CA GLU A 163 25.50 -10.75 -35.58
C GLU A 163 26.30 -9.48 -35.86
N LYS A 164 26.90 -9.39 -37.04
CA LYS A 164 27.55 -8.16 -37.50
C LYS A 164 26.46 -7.12 -37.71
N VAL A 165 26.28 -6.23 -36.74
CA VAL A 165 25.39 -5.08 -36.86
C VAL A 165 25.94 -4.19 -37.98
N ILE A 166 25.18 -4.05 -39.07
CA ILE A 166 25.44 -3.04 -40.09
C ILE A 166 25.08 -1.70 -39.44
N TYR A 167 26.10 -0.91 -39.11
CA TYR A 167 25.88 0.43 -38.58
C TYR A 167 25.23 1.29 -39.67
N ASN A 168 24.25 2.11 -39.28
CA ASN A 168 23.69 3.08 -40.21
C ASN A 168 24.68 4.25 -40.38
N GLU A 169 25.50 4.16 -41.42
CA GLU A 169 26.49 5.18 -41.80
C GLU A 169 25.84 6.53 -42.14
N THR A 170 24.55 6.54 -42.48
CA THR A 170 23.78 7.75 -42.82
C THR A 170 22.93 8.28 -41.67
N ALA A 171 23.17 7.82 -40.44
CA ALA A 171 22.41 8.28 -39.28
C ALA A 171 22.52 9.81 -39.13
N THR A 172 21.37 10.48 -39.02
CA THR A 172 21.27 11.95 -38.94
C THR A 172 22.06 12.57 -37.79
N ARG A 173 22.38 11.79 -36.75
CA ARG A 173 23.24 12.23 -35.65
C ARG A 173 24.70 12.40 -36.12
N ILE A 174 25.20 11.57 -37.03
CA ILE A 174 26.57 11.67 -37.56
C ILE A 174 26.70 12.97 -38.36
N THR A 175 25.79 13.19 -39.32
CA THR A 175 25.79 14.41 -40.15
C THR A 175 25.59 15.68 -39.34
N ARG A 176 24.74 15.64 -38.30
CA ARG A 176 24.56 16.77 -37.37
C ARG A 176 25.83 17.08 -36.57
N GLU A 177 26.56 16.06 -36.14
CA GLU A 177 27.82 16.25 -35.42
C GLU A 177 28.91 16.78 -36.35
N GLU A 178 29.02 16.28 -37.58
CA GLU A 178 29.94 16.81 -38.60
C GLU A 178 29.65 18.29 -38.89
N GLN A 179 28.39 18.67 -39.05
CA GLN A 179 27.99 20.08 -39.20
C GLN A 179 28.37 20.94 -37.99
N ARG A 180 28.22 20.42 -36.77
CA ARG A 180 28.63 21.13 -35.56
C ARG A 180 30.14 21.28 -35.47
N MET A 181 30.91 20.32 -35.97
CA MET A 181 32.38 20.36 -35.96
C MET A 181 32.95 21.31 -37.02
N LEU A 182 32.24 21.57 -38.13
CA LEU A 182 32.67 22.55 -39.15
C LEU A 182 32.82 23.97 -38.60
N GLU A 183 32.00 24.36 -37.62
CA GLU A 183 32.04 25.70 -37.01
C GLU A 183 33.08 25.82 -35.90
N VAL A 184 33.63 24.70 -35.41
CA VAL A 184 34.57 24.68 -34.30
C VAL A 184 36.00 24.83 -34.86
N PRO A 185 36.75 25.87 -34.48
CA PRO A 185 38.14 25.99 -34.90
C PRO A 185 38.95 24.83 -34.34
N GLU A 186 39.89 24.33 -35.14
CA GLU A 186 40.82 23.29 -34.69
C GLU A 186 41.52 23.75 -33.40
N MET A 187 41.58 22.85 -32.42
CA MET A 187 42.20 23.14 -31.14
C MET A 187 43.68 23.47 -31.38
N GLN A 188 44.09 24.67 -31.00
CA GLN A 188 45.49 25.08 -31.12
C GLN A 188 46.37 24.13 -30.33
N HIS A 189 47.51 23.76 -30.92
CA HIS A 189 48.52 22.96 -30.25
C HIS A 189 49.05 23.74 -29.04
N VAL A 190 48.80 23.22 -27.83
CA VAL A 190 49.31 23.77 -26.58
C VAL A 190 50.43 22.86 -26.09
N GLU A 191 51.65 23.40 -26.01
CA GLU A 191 52.77 22.74 -25.34
C GLU A 191 52.58 22.89 -23.83
N ILE A 192 52.38 21.77 -23.14
CA ILE A 192 52.22 21.75 -21.69
C ILE A 192 53.61 21.89 -21.07
N THR A 193 53.87 22.99 -20.36
CA THR A 193 55.15 23.20 -19.67
C THR A 193 55.08 22.69 -18.22
N GLU A 194 56.25 22.56 -17.57
CA GLU A 194 56.34 22.10 -16.18
C GLU A 194 55.63 23.06 -15.21
N GLU A 195 55.60 24.36 -15.53
CA GLU A 195 54.88 25.38 -14.77
C GLU A 195 53.37 25.12 -14.76
N ASP A 196 52.77 24.69 -15.87
CA ASP A 196 51.33 24.39 -15.95
C ASP A 196 50.95 23.21 -15.04
N ILE A 197 51.82 22.20 -15.00
CA ILE A 197 51.64 21.02 -14.15
C ILE A 197 51.70 21.43 -12.68
N THR A 198 52.70 22.22 -12.29
CA THR A 198 52.84 22.67 -10.89
C THR A 198 51.69 23.57 -10.46
N GLN A 199 51.22 24.47 -11.32
CA GLN A 199 50.05 25.31 -11.05
C GLN A 199 48.76 24.50 -10.94
N ALA A 200 48.56 23.50 -11.79
CA ALA A 200 47.40 22.61 -11.70
C ALA A 200 47.40 21.84 -10.38
N VAL A 201 48.53 21.23 -10.01
CA VAL A 201 48.68 20.50 -8.74
C VAL A 201 48.46 21.43 -7.54
N TYR A 202 49.03 22.63 -7.58
CA TYR A 202 48.84 23.63 -6.53
C TYR A 202 47.38 24.06 -6.40
N LYS A 203 46.68 24.27 -7.51
CA LYS A 203 45.25 24.60 -7.54
C LYS A 203 44.39 23.47 -6.97
N PHE A 204 44.69 22.21 -7.32
CA PHE A 204 44.04 21.05 -6.71
C PHE A 204 44.28 20.97 -5.19
N PHE A 205 45.50 21.25 -4.73
CA PHE A 205 45.84 21.26 -3.30
C PHE A 205 45.12 22.39 -2.55
N CYS A 206 45.07 23.60 -3.12
CA CYS A 206 44.34 24.74 -2.55
C CYS A 206 42.83 24.52 -2.49
N LEU A 207 42.24 23.93 -3.53
CA LEU A 207 40.80 23.59 -3.55
C LEU A 207 40.47 22.50 -2.52
N ARG A 208 41.36 21.51 -2.34
CA ARG A 208 41.22 20.47 -1.32
C ARG A 208 41.34 21.03 0.11
N SER A 209 42.22 22.00 0.34
CA SER A 209 42.35 22.75 1.60
C SER A 209 41.06 23.53 1.94
N SER A 210 40.48 24.25 0.97
CA SER A 210 39.22 24.98 1.12
C SER A 210 38.02 24.05 1.46
N LEU A 211 37.95 22.88 0.83
CA LEU A 211 36.93 21.87 1.14
C LEU A 211 37.10 21.23 2.53
N PHE A 212 38.32 21.21 3.09
CA PHE A 212 38.53 20.75 4.47
C PHE A 212 38.03 21.77 5.50
N TYR A 213 38.28 23.07 5.28
CA TYR A 213 37.81 24.13 6.19
C TYR A 213 36.28 24.24 6.24
N THR A 214 35.58 24.08 5.11
CA THR A 214 34.11 24.13 5.06
C THR A 214 33.45 22.90 5.68
N ASN A 215 34.11 21.74 5.67
CA ASN A 215 33.61 20.51 6.31
C ASN A 215 33.85 20.46 7.83
N GLN A 216 34.81 21.23 8.35
CA GLN A 216 35.08 21.30 9.79
C GLN A 216 33.93 21.99 10.55
N TRP A 217 33.29 22.99 9.95
CA TRP A 217 32.12 23.67 10.53
C TRP A 217 30.84 22.81 10.54
N ARG A 218 30.72 21.84 9.62
CA ARG A 218 29.53 20.97 9.55
C ARG A 218 29.53 19.86 10.62
N ARG A 219 30.70 19.50 11.17
CA ARG A 219 30.82 18.56 12.32
C ARG A 219 30.61 19.22 13.69
N ALA A 220 30.76 20.54 13.81
CA ALA A 220 30.59 21.25 15.08
C ALA A 220 29.12 21.53 15.45
N LEU A 221 28.16 21.31 14.54
CA LEU A 221 26.74 21.63 14.72
C LEU A 221 25.83 20.41 14.99
N LEU A 222 26.39 19.23 15.28
CA LEU A 222 25.59 18.09 15.74
C LEU A 222 25.54 18.07 17.27
N PRO A 223 24.36 18.23 17.90
CA PRO A 223 24.24 18.12 19.35
C PRO A 223 24.60 16.70 19.78
N SER A 224 25.59 16.59 20.66
CA SER A 224 25.86 15.40 21.45
C SER A 224 24.60 15.04 22.25
N TYR A 225 23.87 14.02 21.81
CA TYR A 225 22.83 13.41 22.64
C TYR A 225 23.53 12.59 23.72
N ALA A 226 23.66 13.21 24.89
CA ALA A 226 24.00 12.55 26.14
C ALA A 226 23.00 11.42 26.42
N THR A 227 23.52 10.21 26.62
CA THR A 227 22.78 9.06 27.17
C THR A 227 22.63 9.24 28.67
N PRO A 228 21.40 9.28 29.25
CA PRO A 228 21.23 9.23 30.69
C PRO A 228 21.34 7.79 31.21
N ASN A 229 21.93 7.67 32.41
CA ASN A 229 22.08 6.46 33.22
C ASN A 229 20.76 5.74 33.52
#